data_AF-A0A645IRS8-F1
#
_entry.id   AF-A0A645IRS8-F1
#
_cell.length_a   1.000
_cell.length_b   1.000
_cell.length_c   1.000
_cell.angle_alpha   90.00
_cell.angle_beta   90.00
_cell.angle_gamma   90.00
#
_symmetry.space_group_name_H-M   'P 1'
#
loop_
_entity.id
_entity.type
_entity.pdbx_description
1 polymer ?
#
loop_
_entity_poly.entity_id
_entity_poly.type
_entity_poly.pdbx_seq_one_letter_code
_entity_poly.pdbx_strand_id
1 'polypeptide(L)'
;MQPKIEKHDLEFKTKFITEFLNEGNKVKISVRFRGRELAHPELGKAVLDSILELLTQNGVGYILDRSALMEGKMMSIMISPSKSKK
;
A
#
# COMPACT_ATOMS: atom_id res chain seq x y z
N MET A 1 12.35 -2.11 19.75
CA MET A 1 11.05 -2.47 19.15
C MET A 1 11.23 -2.50 17.64
N GLN A 2 11.05 -3.65 17.02
CA GLN A 2 11.64 -4.03 15.74
C GLN A 2 11.10 -3.22 14.54
N PRO A 3 11.95 -2.87 13.56
CA PRO A 3 11.53 -2.40 12.24
C PRO A 3 11.19 -3.62 11.38
N LYS A 4 10.25 -4.44 11.85
CA LYS A 4 9.65 -5.50 11.05
C LYS A 4 8.19 -5.15 11.01
N ILE A 5 7.72 -4.75 9.85
CA ILE A 5 6.29 -4.64 9.60
C ILE A 5 5.72 -6.02 9.94
N GLU A 6 5.00 -6.11 11.06
CA GLU A 6 4.36 -7.35 11.46
C GLU A 6 3.28 -7.67 10.43
N LYS A 7 3.19 -8.94 10.03
CA LYS A 7 2.20 -9.42 9.05
C LYS A 7 0.78 -8.98 9.43
N HIS A 8 0.49 -8.95 10.73
CA HIS A 8 -0.75 -8.45 11.30
C HIS A 8 -1.04 -6.97 10.97
N ASP A 9 -0.01 -6.11 10.96
CA ASP A 9 -0.15 -4.68 10.63
C ASP A 9 -0.50 -4.47 9.14
N LEU A 10 0.04 -5.32 8.25
CA LEU A 10 -0.31 -5.34 6.82
C LEU A 10 -1.75 -5.77 6.60
N GLU A 11 -2.18 -6.84 7.28
CA GLU A 11 -3.55 -7.32 7.20
C GLU A 11 -4.55 -6.26 7.69
N PHE A 12 -4.25 -5.59 8.80
CA PHE A 12 -5.08 -4.51 9.32
C PHE A 12 -5.15 -3.36 8.31
N LYS A 13 -4.02 -2.85 7.82
CA LYS A 13 -3.99 -1.78 6.81
C LYS A 13 -4.73 -2.16 5.53
N THR A 14 -4.62 -3.39 5.07
CA THR A 14 -5.34 -3.88 3.87
C THR A 14 -6.85 -3.79 4.07
N LYS A 15 -7.37 -4.11 5.26
CA LYS A 15 -8.80 -3.95 5.57
C LYS A 15 -9.26 -2.49 5.47
N PHE A 16 -8.50 -1.56 6.04
CA PHE A 16 -8.83 -0.12 5.91
C PHE A 16 -8.79 0.33 4.46
N ILE A 17 -7.76 -0.06 3.71
CA ILE A 17 -7.64 0.30 2.29
C ILE A 17 -8.85 -0.24 1.51
N THR A 18 -9.27 -1.47 1.80
CA THR A 18 -10.46 -2.08 1.20
C THR A 18 -11.72 -1.29 1.50
N GLU A 19 -11.91 -0.85 2.74
CA GLU A 19 -13.04 -0.03 3.15
C GLU A 19 -13.06 1.31 2.41
N PHE A 20 -11.93 2.03 2.38
CA PHE A 20 -11.82 3.29 1.65
C PHE A 20 -12.10 3.13 0.15
N LEU A 21 -11.58 2.07 -0.48
CA LEU A 21 -11.85 1.78 -1.88
C LEU A 21 -13.34 1.46 -2.11
N ASN A 22 -13.97 0.72 -1.21
CA ASN A 22 -15.40 0.43 -1.27
C ASN A 22 -16.29 1.67 -1.11
N GLU A 23 -15.81 2.68 -0.37
CA GLU A 23 -16.46 3.99 -0.27
C GLU A 23 -16.26 4.88 -1.51
N GLY A 24 -15.45 4.45 -2.49
CA GLY A 24 -15.16 5.24 -3.67
C GLY A 24 -13.98 6.21 -3.49
N ASN A 25 -13.27 6.14 -2.36
CA ASN A 25 -12.16 7.03 -2.07
C ASN A 25 -10.86 6.55 -2.72
N LYS A 26 -10.04 7.49 -3.17
CA LYS A 26 -8.66 7.21 -3.62
C LYS A 26 -7.77 7.02 -2.40
N VAL A 27 -6.89 6.03 -2.46
CA VAL A 27 -6.00 5.68 -1.36
C VAL A 27 -4.55 5.85 -1.78
N LYS A 28 -3.79 6.60 -0.97
CA LYS A 28 -2.33 6.73 -1.12
C LYS A 28 -1.65 5.92 -0.02
N ILE A 29 -1.01 4.82 -0.39
CA ILE A 29 -0.22 4.01 0.54
C ILE A 29 1.22 4.53 0.50
N SER A 30 1.77 4.92 1.64
CA SER A 30 3.14 5.46 1.74
C SER A 30 3.93 4.71 2.81
N VAL A 31 5.12 4.25 2.43
CA VAL A 31 6.11 3.64 3.32
C VAL A 31 7.19 4.67 3.58
N ARG A 32 7.41 5.01 4.86
CA ARG A 32 8.48 5.92 5.28
C ARG A 32 9.72 5.10 5.60
N PHE A 33 10.84 5.40 4.93
CA PHE A 33 12.13 4.83 5.27
C PHE A 33 12.77 5.64 6.40
N ARG A 34 13.29 4.96 7.43
CA ARG A 34 14.08 5.63 8.49
C ARG A 34 15.56 5.39 8.27
N GLY A 35 16.30 6.46 7.99
CA GLY A 35 17.77 6.51 8.02
C GLY A 35 18.46 5.43 7.20
N ARG A 36 18.82 4.32 7.84
CA ARG A 36 19.52 3.16 7.24
C ARG A 36 18.66 2.37 6.24
N GLU A 37 17.34 2.53 6.29
CA GLU A 37 16.41 1.84 5.39
C GLU A 37 16.31 2.49 4.01
N LEU A 38 16.81 3.73 3.83
CA LEU A 38 16.88 4.40 2.53
C LEU A 38 17.77 3.66 1.53
N ALA A 39 18.72 2.86 2.00
CA ALA A 39 19.57 2.03 1.16
C ALA A 39 18.84 0.81 0.58
N HIS A 40 17.65 0.49 1.08
CA HIS A 40 16.87 -0.68 0.68
C HIS A 40 15.47 -0.29 0.17
N PRO A 41 15.38 0.41 -0.97
CA PRO A 41 14.09 0.72 -1.60
C PRO A 41 13.31 -0.55 -1.98
N GLU A 42 14.01 -1.65 -2.20
CA GLU A 42 13.46 -3.00 -2.42
C GLU A 42 12.53 -3.47 -1.28
N LEU A 43 12.84 -3.13 -0.02
CA LEU A 43 11.98 -3.49 1.12
C LEU A 43 10.66 -2.73 1.08
N GLY A 44 10.70 -1.44 0.75
CA GLY A 44 9.48 -0.63 0.61
C GLY A 44 8.64 -1.12 -0.56
N LYS A 45 9.27 -1.47 -1.68
CA LYS A 45 8.58 -2.05 -2.83
C LYS A 45 7.92 -3.39 -2.46
N ALA A 46 8.62 -4.29 -1.77
CA ALA A 46 8.09 -5.58 -1.36
C ALA A 46 6.85 -5.45 -0.45
N VAL A 47 6.87 -4.47 0.46
CA VAL A 47 5.73 -4.15 1.34
C VAL A 47 4.53 -3.69 0.54
N LEU A 48 4.74 -2.77 -0.42
CA LEU A 48 3.68 -2.26 -1.28
C LEU A 48 3.10 -3.36 -2.16
N ASP A 49 3.96 -4.21 -2.71
CA ASP A 49 3.58 -5.36 -3.54
C ASP A 49 2.73 -6.36 -2.74
N SER A 50 3.12 -6.67 -1.49
CA SER A 50 2.34 -7.53 -0.59
C SER A 50 0.94 -6.96 -0.30
N ILE A 51 0.81 -5.64 -0.14
CA ILE A 51 -0.51 -5.00 0.05
C ILE A 51 -1.36 -5.16 -1.22
N LEU A 52 -0.79 -4.94 -2.40
CA LEU A 52 -1.50 -5.10 -3.67
C LEU A 52 -1.93 -6.56 -3.92
N GLU A 53 -1.07 -7.52 -3.57
CA GLU A 53 -1.39 -8.95 -3.64
C GLU A 53 -2.54 -9.29 -2.68
N LEU A 54 -2.48 -8.83 -1.43
CA LEU A 54 -3.55 -9.02 -0.46
C LEU A 54 -4.88 -8.40 -0.92
N LEU A 55 -4.87 -7.19 -1.49
CA LEU A 55 -6.08 -6.58 -2.07
C LEU A 55 -6.67 -7.45 -3.18
N THR A 56 -5.81 -8.00 -4.04
CA THR A 56 -6.20 -8.89 -5.13
C THR A 56 -6.79 -10.20 -4.58
N GLN A 57 -6.15 -10.80 -3.55
CA GLN A 57 -6.65 -12.00 -2.87
C GLN A 57 -8.01 -11.78 -2.19
N ASN A 58 -8.24 -10.59 -1.65
CA ASN A 58 -9.53 -10.20 -1.06
C ASN A 58 -10.59 -9.84 -2.12
N GLY A 59 -10.28 -9.94 -3.42
CA GLY A 59 -11.21 -9.63 -4.51
C GLY A 59 -11.52 -8.14 -4.66
N VAL A 60 -10.66 -7.27 -4.12
CA VAL A 60 -10.84 -5.82 -4.17
C VAL A 60 -10.32 -5.31 -5.51
N GLY A 61 -11.24 -4.85 -6.36
CA GLY A 61 -10.87 -4.24 -7.64
C GLY A 61 -10.30 -2.84 -7.43
N TYR A 62 -9.01 -2.66 -7.74
CA TYR A 62 -8.34 -1.36 -7.72
C TYR A 62 -7.73 -1.02 -9.09
N ILE A 63 -7.56 0.26 -9.34
CA ILE A 63 -6.86 0.83 -10.50
C ILE A 63 -5.58 1.47 -9.95
N LEU A 64 -4.43 1.06 -10.49
CA LEU A 64 -3.16 1.64 -10.13
C LEU A 64 -2.97 2.97 -10.89
N ASP A 65 -3.13 4.08 -10.17
CA ASP A 65 -3.05 5.44 -10.70
C ASP A 65 -1.57 5.88 -10.78
N ARG A 66 -0.81 5.56 -9.72
CA ARG A 66 0.65 5.73 -9.68
C ARG A 66 1.32 4.51 -9.09
N SER A 67 2.31 4.00 -9.84
CA SER A 67 3.21 2.95 -9.39
C SER A 67 4.11 3.40 -8.25
N ALA A 68 4.82 2.45 -7.63
CA ALA A 68 5.67 2.71 -6.48
C ALA A 68 6.77 3.71 -6.86
N LEU A 69 6.66 4.93 -6.34
CA LEU A 69 7.57 6.03 -6.61
C LEU A 69 8.19 6.52 -5.31
N MET A 70 9.49 6.82 -5.35
CA MET A 70 10.16 7.46 -4.22
C MET A 70 9.87 8.95 -4.22
N GLU A 71 9.16 9.41 -3.20
CA GLU A 71 8.95 10.81 -2.86
C GLU A 71 9.87 11.18 -1.68
N GLY A 72 11.12 11.52 -1.99
CA GLY A 72 12.13 11.91 -1.01
C GLY A 72 12.53 10.74 -0.09
N LYS A 73 12.06 10.76 1.16
CA LYS A 73 12.34 9.72 2.17
C LYS A 73 11.20 8.70 2.34
N MET A 74 10.25 8.69 1.42
CA MET A 74 9.10 7.80 1.42
C MET A 74 8.93 7.18 0.04
N MET A 75 8.40 5.97 -0.02
CA MET A 75 7.89 5.40 -1.27
C MET A 75 6.38 5.33 -1.17
N SER A 76 5.67 5.83 -2.17
CA SER A 76 4.22 5.84 -2.18
C SER A 76 3.66 5.23 -3.48
N ILE A 77 2.48 4.62 -3.35
CA ILE A 77 1.62 4.21 -4.48
C ILE A 77 0.28 4.91 -4.33
N MET A 78 -0.36 5.17 -5.45
CA MET A 78 -1.72 5.69 -5.47
C MET A 78 -2.62 4.72 -6.21
N ILE A 79 -3.69 4.31 -5.54
CA ILE A 79 -4.70 3.43 -6.10
C ILE A 79 -6.08 4.07 -5.99
N SER A 80 -6.90 3.83 -7.01
CA SER A 80 -8.29 4.27 -7.10
C SER A 80 -9.20 3.03 -7.13
N PRO A 81 -10.46 3.11 -6.70
CA PRO A 81 -11.36 1.96 -6.75
C PRO A 81 -11.78 1.65 -8.19
N SER A 82 -11.68 0.38 -8.60
CA SER A 82 -12.03 -0.06 -9.96
C SER A 82 -13.54 -0.22 -10.15
N LYS A 83 -14.27 -0.51 -9.07
CA LYS A 83 -15.73 -0.50 -9.06
C LYS A 83 -16.17 0.68 -8.21
N SER A 84 -16.29 1.84 -8.84
CA SER A 84 -17.18 2.87 -8.29
C SER A 84 -18.55 2.20 -8.19
N LYS A 85 -19.07 1.99 -6.98
CA LYS A 85 -20.44 1.51 -6.78
C LYS A 85 -21.34 2.29 -7.75
N LYS A 86 -21.90 1.56 -8.72
CA LYS A 86 -23.03 2.01 -9.51
C LYS A 86 -24.25 1.34 -8.91
#